data_AF-A0A7T8K850-F1
#
_entry.id   AF-A0A7T8K850-F1
#
_cell.length_a   1.000
_cell.length_b   1.000
_cell.length_c   1.000
_cell.angle_alpha   90.00
_cell.angle_beta   90.00
_cell.angle_gamma   90.00
#
_symmetry.space_group_name_H-M   'P 1'
#
loop_
_entity.id
_entity.type
_entity.pdbx_description
1 polymer ?
#
loop_
_entity_poly.entity_id
_entity_poly.type
_entity_poly.pdbx_seq_one_letter_code
_entity_poly.pdbx_strand_id
1 'polypeptide(L)'
;VIREAETAIDNGFYPQRIYQGSSGSYFVKNSEGKTIGVFKPKDEEPYGRLNPKWTKWMHRLCCPCCFGRSCLVPNQGYMSEAGASLVDSKLSLNVVPKTKVRNIMSLQEE
;
A
#
# COMPACT_ATOMS: atom_id res chain seq x y z
N VAL A 1 7.02 -8.00 -14.31
CA VAL A 1 6.41 -7.36 -13.11
C VAL A 1 5.91 -5.94 -13.36
N ILE A 2 6.68 -4.85 -13.24
CA ILE A 2 6.07 -3.48 -13.33
C ILE A 2 5.49 -3.19 -14.72
N ARG A 3 6.28 -3.34 -15.78
CA ARG A 3 5.78 -3.21 -17.16
C ARG A 3 4.61 -4.14 -17.46
N GLU A 4 4.64 -5.33 -16.90
CA GLU A 4 3.60 -6.34 -17.09
C GLU A 4 2.30 -5.95 -16.37
N ALA A 5 2.40 -5.29 -15.21
CA ALA A 5 1.27 -4.67 -14.53
C ALA A 5 0.71 -3.49 -15.32
N GLU A 6 1.57 -2.61 -15.85
CA GLU A 6 1.16 -1.48 -16.69
C GLU A 6 0.42 -1.98 -17.94
N THR A 7 1.01 -2.93 -18.68
CA THR A 7 0.37 -3.57 -19.83
C THR A 7 -0.94 -4.29 -19.48
N ALA A 8 -1.03 -4.92 -18.31
CA ALA A 8 -2.28 -5.52 -17.87
C ALA A 8 -3.36 -4.47 -17.64
N ILE A 9 -3.02 -3.35 -16.99
CA ILE A 9 -3.97 -2.26 -16.76
C ILE A 9 -4.38 -1.58 -18.07
N ASP A 10 -3.45 -1.34 -18.98
CA ASP A 10 -3.74 -0.75 -20.31
C ASP A 10 -4.71 -1.63 -21.12
N ASN A 11 -4.68 -2.96 -20.88
CA ASN A 11 -5.61 -3.92 -21.47
C ASN A 11 -6.91 -4.11 -20.66
N GLY A 12 -7.19 -3.26 -19.66
CA GLY A 12 -8.40 -3.30 -18.84
C GLY A 12 -8.37 -4.29 -17.67
N PHE A 13 -7.23 -4.90 -17.37
CA PHE A 13 -7.07 -5.77 -16.20
C PHE A 13 -6.62 -4.95 -14.98
N TYR A 14 -7.60 -4.36 -14.29
CA TYR A 14 -7.35 -3.53 -13.12
C TYR A 14 -7.00 -4.34 -11.85
N PRO A 15 -6.21 -3.76 -10.91
CA PRO A 15 -5.91 -4.40 -9.64
C PRO A 15 -7.18 -4.67 -8.81
N GLN A 16 -7.23 -5.83 -8.15
CA GLN A 16 -8.40 -6.28 -7.41
C GLN A 16 -8.20 -6.11 -5.91
N ARG A 17 -9.19 -5.52 -5.23
CA ARG A 17 -9.12 -5.27 -3.79
C ARG A 17 -9.01 -6.57 -2.98
N ILE A 18 -8.14 -6.56 -1.97
CA ILE A 18 -7.97 -7.66 -1.02
C ILE A 18 -9.04 -7.53 0.08
N TYR A 19 -9.99 -8.47 0.13
CA TYR A 19 -11.11 -8.42 1.08
C TYR A 19 -10.73 -8.79 2.52
N GLN A 20 -9.83 -9.76 2.71
CA GLN A 20 -9.41 -10.26 4.03
C GLN A 20 -8.34 -9.39 4.70
N GLY A 21 -8.14 -8.13 4.27
CA GLY A 21 -7.05 -7.26 4.71
C GLY A 21 -7.48 -5.86 5.13
N SER A 22 -6.51 -4.99 5.42
CA SER A 22 -6.76 -3.56 5.64
C SER A 22 -7.33 -2.92 4.37
N SER A 23 -8.26 -1.96 4.52
CA SER A 23 -8.65 -1.05 3.44
C SER A 23 -7.40 -0.42 2.81
N GLY A 24 -7.25 -0.45 1.48
CA GLY A 24 -6.07 0.08 0.78
C GLY A 24 -5.03 -0.95 0.33
N SER A 25 -5.44 -2.15 -0.06
CA SER A 25 -4.51 -3.15 -0.63
C SER A 25 -5.15 -3.92 -1.78
N TYR A 26 -4.38 -4.08 -2.87
CA TYR A 26 -4.85 -4.60 -4.14
C TYR A 26 -3.90 -5.68 -4.67
N PHE A 27 -4.44 -6.79 -5.17
CA PHE A 27 -3.70 -7.74 -5.98
C PHE A 27 -3.54 -7.19 -7.39
N VAL A 28 -2.28 -7.05 -7.81
CA VAL A 28 -1.92 -6.70 -9.18
C VAL A 28 -1.77 -7.99 -9.97
N LYS A 29 -2.46 -8.06 -11.11
CA LYS A 29 -2.46 -9.22 -12.00
C LYS A 29 -1.74 -8.88 -13.31
N ASN A 30 -1.18 -9.90 -13.95
CA ASN A 30 -0.71 -9.78 -15.33
C ASN A 30 -1.87 -10.04 -16.32
N SER A 31 -1.58 -9.96 -17.62
CA SER A 31 -2.55 -10.22 -18.70
C SER A 31 -3.06 -11.68 -18.73
N GLU A 32 -2.41 -12.60 -18.03
CA GLU A 32 -2.86 -13.99 -17.86
C GLU A 32 -3.76 -14.17 -16.62
N GLY A 33 -4.01 -13.09 -15.86
CA GLY A 33 -4.80 -13.12 -14.64
C GLY A 33 -4.03 -13.62 -13.40
N LYS A 34 -2.74 -13.91 -13.52
CA LYS A 34 -1.88 -14.34 -12.42
C LYS A 34 -1.50 -13.15 -11.54
N THR A 35 -1.60 -13.31 -10.22
CA THR A 35 -1.13 -12.30 -9.26
C THR A 35 0.39 -12.18 -9.30
N ILE A 36 0.88 -10.98 -9.61
CA ILE A 36 2.31 -10.65 -9.75
C ILE A 36 2.80 -9.68 -8.67
N GLY A 37 1.91 -9.13 -7.85
CA GLY A 37 2.28 -8.25 -6.75
C GLY A 37 1.11 -7.75 -5.94
N VAL A 38 1.43 -6.96 -4.91
CA VAL A 38 0.47 -6.23 -4.08
C VAL A 38 0.74 -4.74 -4.23
N PHE A 39 -0.30 -3.96 -4.51
CA PHE A 39 -0.26 -2.51 -4.55
C PHE A 39 -1.00 -1.91 -3.36
N LYS A 40 -0.36 -0.94 -2.69
CA LYS A 40 -0.90 -0.23 -1.53
C LYS A 40 -0.86 1.28 -1.81
N PRO A 41 -1.97 1.90 -2.25
CA PRO A 41 -1.99 3.32 -2.57
C PRO A 41 -1.89 4.18 -1.31
N LYS A 42 -1.11 5.26 -1.40
CA LYS A 42 -0.92 6.24 -0.32
C LYS A 42 -2.25 6.86 0.14
N ASP A 43 -3.13 7.20 -0.80
CA ASP A 43 -4.37 7.93 -0.50
C ASP A 43 -5.41 7.11 0.27
N GLU A 44 -5.27 5.78 0.29
CA GLU A 44 -6.13 4.87 1.06
C GLU A 44 -5.56 4.48 2.42
N GLU A 45 -4.36 4.95 2.76
CA GLU A 45 -3.80 4.74 4.08
C GLU A 45 -4.74 5.29 5.17
N PRO A 46 -4.77 4.68 6.36
CA PRO A 46 -5.39 5.33 7.50
C PRO A 46 -4.75 6.70 7.71
N TYR A 47 -5.55 7.76 7.84
CA TYR A 47 -5.12 9.17 7.90
C TYR A 47 -4.71 9.80 6.55
N GLY A 48 -4.92 9.11 5.43
CA GLY A 48 -4.85 9.71 4.09
C GLY A 48 -5.90 10.81 3.90
N ARG A 49 -5.64 11.76 2.98
CA ARG A 49 -6.49 12.94 2.74
C ARG A 49 -7.96 12.56 2.44
N LEU A 50 -8.18 11.41 1.82
CA LEU A 50 -9.49 10.88 1.42
C LEU A 50 -10.10 9.87 2.42
N ASN A 51 -9.42 9.55 3.52
CA ASN A 51 -9.90 8.60 4.54
C ASN A 51 -9.78 9.16 5.97
N PRO A 52 -10.42 10.29 6.29
CA PRO A 52 -10.43 10.86 7.63
C PRO A 52 -11.29 10.01 8.57
N LYS A 53 -10.71 8.93 9.13
CA LYS A 53 -11.38 8.13 10.16
C LYS A 53 -11.43 8.95 11.46
N TRP A 54 -12.48 9.74 11.63
CA TRP A 54 -12.76 10.57 12.82
C TRP A 54 -12.71 9.76 14.13
N THR A 55 -13.08 8.49 14.08
CA THR A 55 -12.94 7.52 15.18
C THR A 55 -11.50 7.31 15.64
N LYS A 56 -10.50 7.40 14.77
CA LYS A 56 -9.08 7.30 15.16
C LYS A 56 -8.55 8.59 15.78
N TRP A 57 -9.12 9.75 15.42
CA TRP A 57 -8.82 11.01 16.10
C TRP A 57 -9.33 10.99 17.54
N MET A 58 -10.55 10.48 17.75
CA MET A 58 -11.14 10.31 19.09
C MET A 58 -10.35 9.30 19.95
N HIS A 59 -9.90 8.18 19.38
CA HIS A 59 -9.03 7.22 20.08
C HIS A 59 -7.67 7.80 20.50
N ARG A 60 -7.09 8.72 19.70
CA ARG A 60 -5.86 9.44 20.06
C ARG A 60 -6.05 10.37 21.27
N LEU A 61 -7.25 10.94 21.42
CA LEU A 61 -7.56 11.92 22.45
C LEU A 61 -7.96 11.28 23.79
N CYS A 62 -8.64 10.12 23.75
CA CYS A 62 -9.23 9.50 24.95
C CYS A 62 -8.31 8.46 25.62
N CYS A 63 -7.34 7.87 24.92
CA CYS A 63 -6.47 6.83 25.50
C CYS A 63 -5.05 6.81 24.86
N PRO A 64 -4.15 7.74 25.26
CA PRO A 64 -2.85 7.93 24.59
C PRO A 64 -1.87 6.75 24.70
N CYS A 65 -2.15 5.77 25.58
CA CYS A 65 -1.30 4.58 25.81
C CYS A 65 -1.83 3.27 25.20
N CYS A 66 -3.09 3.19 24.74
CA CYS A 66 -3.71 1.94 24.29
C CYS A 66 -3.89 1.80 22.77
N PHE A 67 -3.71 2.88 21.99
CA PHE A 67 -3.81 2.86 20.53
C PHE A 67 -2.44 3.09 19.88
N GLY A 68 -1.64 2.03 19.87
CA GLY A 68 -0.21 1.98 19.54
C GLY A 68 0.20 2.30 18.10
N ARG A 69 -0.12 3.50 17.59
CA ARG A 69 0.47 4.07 16.37
C ARG A 69 0.73 5.58 16.45
N SER A 70 0.58 6.22 17.60
CA SER A 70 0.91 7.64 17.81
C SER A 70 2.40 7.94 17.63
N CYS A 71 3.28 6.94 17.76
CA CYS A 71 4.71 7.04 17.49
C CYS A 71 5.10 6.85 16.01
N LEU A 72 4.14 6.52 15.14
CA LEU A 72 4.39 6.33 13.70
C LEU A 72 3.99 7.59 12.94
N VAL A 73 4.84 8.00 11.99
CA VAL A 73 4.54 9.14 11.13
C VAL A 73 3.32 8.82 10.27
N PRO A 74 2.27 9.66 10.28
CA PRO A 74 1.06 9.41 9.50
C PRO A 74 1.33 9.51 7.99
N ASN A 75 0.59 8.74 7.18
CA ASN A 75 0.64 8.78 5.71
C ASN A 75 2.03 8.48 5.09
N GLN A 76 2.83 7.66 5.77
CA GLN A 76 4.15 7.22 5.34
C GLN A 76 4.29 5.68 5.35
N GLY A 77 3.17 4.95 5.34
CA GLY A 77 3.18 3.49 5.34
C GLY A 77 3.88 2.92 4.11
N TYR A 78 3.57 3.41 2.91
CA TYR A 78 4.20 3.00 1.65
C TYR A 78 5.72 3.23 1.65
N MET A 79 6.18 4.30 2.30
CA MET A 79 7.60 4.60 2.50
C MET A 79 8.25 3.63 3.48
N SER A 80 7.55 3.27 4.57
CA SER A 80 8.02 2.24 5.51
C SER A 80 8.18 0.88 4.84
N GLU A 81 7.25 0.49 3.97
CA GLU A 81 7.30 -0.77 3.21
C GLU A 81 8.47 -0.80 2.21
N ALA A 82 8.67 0.30 1.47
CA ALA A 82 9.83 0.45 0.59
C ALA A 82 11.15 0.47 1.38
N GLY A 83 11.16 1.12 2.54
CA GLY A 83 12.31 1.16 3.45
C GLY A 83 12.70 -0.22 3.96
N ALA A 84 11.72 -1.07 4.32
CA ALA A 84 11.98 -2.45 4.73
C ALA A 84 12.70 -3.25 3.62
N SER A 85 12.26 -3.11 2.37
CA SER A 85 12.91 -3.77 1.22
C SER A 85 14.32 -3.22 0.94
N LEU A 86 14.54 -1.93 1.18
CA LEU A 86 15.85 -1.30 1.05
C LEU A 86 16.83 -1.81 2.11
N VAL A 87 16.40 -1.88 3.38
CA VAL A 87 17.20 -2.42 4.49
C VAL A 87 17.52 -3.90 4.26
N ASP A 88 16.52 -4.70 3.87
CA ASP A 88 16.70 -6.11 3.49
C ASP A 88 17.77 -6.29 2.42
N SER A 89 17.73 -5.46 1.38
CA SER A 89 18.72 -5.50 0.28
C SER A 89 20.10 -5.05 0.73
N LYS A 90 20.18 -4.06 1.63
CA LYS A 90 21.45 -3.53 2.14
C LYS A 90 22.16 -4.52 3.08
N LEU A 91 21.37 -5.29 3.83
CA LEU A 91 21.84 -6.29 4.79
C LEU A 91 21.87 -7.71 4.21
N SER A 92 21.49 -7.90 2.95
CA SER A 92 21.44 -9.20 2.26
C SER A 92 20.62 -10.27 3.01
N LEU A 93 19.52 -9.86 3.65
CA LEU A 93 18.70 -10.77 4.46
C LEU A 93 17.82 -11.69 3.58
N ASN A 94 17.36 -11.18 2.43
CA ASN A 94 16.52 -11.90 1.46
C ASN A 94 15.19 -12.44 2.04
N VAL A 95 14.62 -11.73 3.01
CA VAL A 95 13.33 -12.10 3.66
C VAL A 95 12.19 -11.24 3.13
N VAL A 96 12.47 -9.96 2.80
CA VAL A 96 11.45 -9.03 2.32
C VAL A 96 11.33 -9.09 0.79
N PRO A 97 10.13 -9.32 0.23
CA PRO A 97 9.91 -9.19 -1.20
C PRO A 97 10.36 -7.82 -1.73
N LYS A 98 10.81 -7.75 -2.99
CA LYS A 98 11.27 -6.48 -3.57
C LYS A 98 10.11 -5.50 -3.71
N THR A 99 10.17 -4.40 -2.96
CA THR A 99 9.14 -3.37 -2.87
C THR A 99 9.74 -2.01 -3.20
N LYS A 100 9.05 -1.21 -4.02
CA LYS A 100 9.49 0.12 -4.44
C LYS A 100 8.30 1.09 -4.49
N VAL A 101 8.57 2.37 -4.27
CA VAL A 101 7.58 3.44 -4.48
C VAL A 101 7.43 3.67 -5.98
N ARG A 102 6.20 3.63 -6.50
CA ARG A 102 5.87 3.89 -7.89
C ARG A 102 4.53 4.60 -8.02
N ASN A 103 4.42 5.43 -9.05
CA ASN A 103 3.16 5.98 -9.50
C ASN A 103 2.58 5.03 -10.56
N ILE A 104 1.33 4.63 -10.39
CA ILE A 104 0.57 3.86 -11.38
C ILE A 104 -0.55 4.81 -11.80
N MET A 105 -0.34 5.54 -12.89
CA MET A 105 -1.17 6.68 -13.31
C MET A 105 -2.49 6.25 -13.97
N SER A 106 -2.76 4.94 -14.09
CA SER A 106 -3.90 4.38 -14.81
C SER A 106 -5.13 4.08 -13.94
N LEU A 107 -5.21 4.61 -12.73
CA LEU A 107 -6.34 4.40 -11.80
C LEU A 107 -6.99 5.70 -11.30
N GLN A 108 -6.71 6.86 -11.91
CA GLN A 108 -7.12 8.17 -11.40
C GLN A 108 -8.15 8.95 -12.24
N GLU A 109 -8.71 8.38 -13.31
CA GLU A 109 -9.78 9.04 -14.07
C GLU A 109 -10.98 8.10 -14.27
N GLU A 110 -11.92 8.17 -13.32
CA GLU A 110 -13.38 8.33 -13.50
C GLU A 110 -14.02 8.81 -12.19
#